data_AF-A0A9E3P0I8-F1
#
_entry.id   AF-A0A9E3P0I8-F1
#
_cell.length_a   1.000
_cell.length_b   1.000
_cell.length_c   1.000
_cell.angle_alpha   90.00
_cell.angle_beta   90.00
_cell.angle_gamma   90.00
#
_symmetry.space_group_name_H-M   'P 1'
#
loop_
_entity.id
_entity.type
_entity.pdbx_description
1 polymer ?
#
loop_
_entity_poly.entity_id
_entity_poly.type
_entity_poly.pdbx_seq_one_letter_code
_entity_poly.pdbx_strand_id
1 'polypeptide(L)'
;MVRGTTGIDVVLGGHNHVVINPPQEIQDCSADPNNPGFVWAVNPDAEIDLGKPPPDDPEPELKGPAGALDPEFHPYAFKRPCTPRKVIIAHSGAFAKYVGRLDLVVSNDPAVVAPVGGEYDPVNGFEVVSSRFRAFPIDATVPEDPVMVEMLQPYRRALDLAADLDILVGYSPNGSRRFSTTGGDSPLGNVVGNAIWLRLGIQTDFSLTNSTGIRTDLNPGPVTIEQMYNIFPFDNSISKMQLSGKEVQELFDFAARRTAGRGCTSQIQIAGARVRLNCTGCDRLNLPCDDDAFCQAATPPRDACDQTTKRCIVRCENDEQCRERGGGLCDQARKVCVVNSCAEQVYIGNTGTRCDCDAKCIGKECNDPEAGLAPPGICDRSGGRAQGLCQSLITPTNRYELATSNYLAGGGSGFRVLQRNTTQLDTKIQQRDALIDYLRAGRPCGFDPKNQTPDGLKLCVNDGDCGDPNQVCACASQVAEEGAPVTCKSTGACEAGAGRCVRADCRDQVARFHAQRCQGAPDQEACRVPISACKLAGEECKILACIDATIGSFTDGRVELIGR
;
A
#
# COMPACT_ATOMS: atom_id res chain seq x y z
N MET A 1 5.09 21.66 6.62
CA MET A 1 6.11 22.72 6.72
C MET A 1 6.23 23.06 8.19
N VAL A 2 7.45 22.99 8.70
CA VAL A 2 7.77 23.53 10.03
C VAL A 2 7.56 25.04 9.94
N ARG A 3 6.84 25.65 10.89
CA ARG A 3 6.61 27.10 10.87
C ARG A 3 7.81 27.78 11.52
N GLY A 4 8.38 28.79 10.85
CA GLY A 4 9.42 29.65 11.42
C GLY A 4 10.86 29.16 11.23
N THR A 5 11.16 28.34 10.23
CA THR A 5 12.54 27.94 9.94
C THR A 5 13.25 29.00 9.09
N THR A 6 14.36 29.54 9.61
CA THR A 6 15.23 30.46 8.87
C THR A 6 16.52 29.73 8.47
N GLY A 7 16.63 29.27 7.22
CA GLY A 7 17.83 28.60 6.71
C GLY A 7 17.53 27.46 5.72
N ILE A 8 18.38 26.42 5.75
CA ILE A 8 18.22 25.20 4.94
C ILE A 8 17.41 24.18 5.75
N ASP A 9 16.21 23.83 5.28
CA ASP A 9 15.45 22.69 5.81
C ASP A 9 15.83 21.41 5.08
N VAL A 10 16.82 20.69 5.62
CA VAL A 10 17.18 19.37 5.10
C VAL A 10 16.27 18.31 5.73
N VAL A 11 15.32 17.79 4.96
CA VAL A 11 14.52 16.62 5.38
C VAL A 11 15.32 15.35 5.11
N LEU A 12 16.15 14.95 6.08
CA LEU A 12 16.93 13.73 6.02
C LEU A 12 16.11 12.52 6.46
N GLY A 13 15.68 11.74 5.46
CA GLY A 13 15.03 10.46 5.68
C GLY A 13 13.60 10.56 6.20
N GLY A 14 12.79 9.60 5.80
CA GLY A 14 11.42 9.48 6.25
C GLY A 14 10.77 8.20 5.75
N HIS A 15 9.54 7.95 6.20
CA HIS A 15 8.69 6.87 5.68
C HIS A 15 8.08 7.21 4.31
N ASN A 16 8.53 8.28 3.68
CA ASN A 16 7.94 8.73 2.43
C ASN A 16 8.51 7.92 1.27
N HIS A 17 7.65 7.15 0.61
CA HIS A 17 8.00 6.32 -0.56
C HIS A 17 8.23 7.16 -1.83
N VAL A 18 8.31 8.47 -1.68
CA VAL A 18 8.48 9.43 -2.76
C VAL A 18 9.85 10.08 -2.62
N VAL A 19 10.67 9.95 -3.66
CA VAL A 19 11.89 10.74 -3.80
C VAL A 19 11.48 12.08 -4.40
N ILE A 20 11.76 13.19 -3.72
CA ILE A 20 11.53 14.52 -4.29
C ILE A 20 12.69 14.77 -5.25
N ASN A 21 12.48 14.47 -6.52
CA ASN A 21 13.47 14.59 -7.59
C ASN A 21 12.83 15.20 -8.85
N PRO A 22 13.20 16.43 -9.26
CA PRO A 22 14.19 17.30 -8.63
C PRO A 22 13.75 17.81 -7.25
N PRO A 23 14.67 18.31 -6.40
CA PRO A 23 14.33 19.02 -5.17
C PRO A 23 13.29 20.11 -5.43
N GLN A 24 12.45 20.38 -4.45
CA GLN A 24 11.53 21.50 -4.52
C GLN A 24 12.15 22.72 -3.86
N GLU A 25 12.04 23.86 -4.52
CA GLU A 25 12.32 25.16 -3.94
C GLU A 25 11.00 25.78 -3.50
N ILE A 26 10.90 26.15 -2.24
CA ILE A 26 9.78 26.93 -1.73
C ILE A 26 10.30 28.26 -1.21
N GLN A 27 9.43 29.28 -1.27
CA GLN A 27 9.62 30.50 -0.51
C GLN A 27 8.89 30.34 0.81
N ASP A 28 9.61 30.28 1.93
CA ASP A 28 8.98 30.24 3.24
C ASP A 28 8.84 31.64 3.83
N CYS A 29 7.66 31.88 4.38
CA CYS A 29 7.26 32.98 5.24
C CYS A 29 5.90 32.64 5.89
N SER A 30 5.82 31.61 6.74
CA SER A 30 4.55 31.28 7.40
C SER A 30 4.20 32.32 8.49
N ALA A 31 3.27 33.22 8.17
CA ALA A 31 2.81 34.34 9.01
C ALA A 31 2.28 33.91 10.39
N ASP A 32 2.71 34.63 11.42
CA ASP A 32 1.92 34.83 12.63
C ASP A 32 0.51 35.31 12.20
N PRO A 33 -0.58 34.59 12.54
CA PRO A 33 -1.95 35.01 12.21
C PRO A 33 -2.29 36.41 12.74
N ASN A 34 -1.59 36.85 13.78
CA ASN A 34 -1.79 38.13 14.44
C ASN A 34 -0.82 39.22 13.94
N ASN A 35 0.23 38.86 13.17
CA ASN A 35 1.21 39.79 12.60
C ASN A 35 1.67 39.31 11.21
N PRO A 36 0.90 39.57 10.14
CA PRO A 36 1.34 39.29 8.78
C PRO A 36 2.62 40.07 8.48
N GLY A 37 3.74 39.37 8.28
CA GLY A 37 5.03 39.96 7.95
C GLY A 37 6.14 39.76 9.00
N PHE A 38 5.96 38.94 10.03
CA PHE A 38 7.02 38.62 11.00
C PHE A 38 7.15 37.11 11.27
N VAL A 39 8.37 36.67 11.59
CA VAL A 39 8.71 35.33 12.11
C VAL A 39 9.47 35.45 13.42
N TRP A 40 9.31 34.47 14.31
CA TRP A 40 10.06 34.39 15.56
C TRP A 40 11.43 33.74 15.32
N ALA A 41 12.51 34.37 15.80
CA ALA A 41 13.88 33.88 15.69
C ALA A 41 14.58 33.90 17.05
N VAL A 42 15.57 33.03 17.26
CA VAL A 42 16.42 33.01 18.46
C VAL A 42 17.85 33.36 18.04
N ASN A 43 18.53 34.24 18.77
CA ASN A 43 19.94 34.56 18.47
C ASN A 43 20.82 33.36 18.85
N PRO A 44 21.49 32.69 17.89
CA PRO A 44 22.31 31.51 18.18
C PRO A 44 23.60 31.85 18.96
N ASP A 45 24.04 33.11 18.96
CA ASP A 45 25.29 33.55 19.61
C ASP A 45 25.06 34.18 21.00
N ALA A 46 23.82 34.22 21.47
CA ALA A 46 23.51 34.73 22.81
C ALA A 46 23.95 33.73 23.89
N GLU A 47 24.82 34.14 24.82
CA GLU A 47 25.11 33.37 26.02
C GLU A 47 23.84 33.25 26.88
N ILE A 48 23.31 32.03 27.00
CA ILE A 48 22.11 31.73 27.79
C ILE A 48 22.53 31.50 29.25
N ASP A 49 22.38 32.53 30.09
CA ASP A 49 22.48 32.41 31.55
C ASP A 49 21.15 31.87 32.12
N LEU A 50 21.08 30.54 32.30
CA LEU A 50 19.90 29.81 32.80
C LEU A 50 19.45 30.24 34.21
N GLY A 51 20.26 31.03 34.93
CA GLY A 51 19.94 31.54 36.26
C GLY A 51 19.24 32.89 36.27
N LYS A 52 19.05 33.55 35.11
CA LYS A 52 18.41 34.86 35.02
C LYS A 52 17.07 34.79 34.28
N PRO A 53 16.03 35.51 34.73
CA PRO A 53 14.82 35.68 33.95
C PRO A 53 15.17 36.37 32.62
N PRO A 54 14.43 36.08 31.53
CA PRO A 54 14.60 36.73 30.25
C PRO A 54 14.68 38.25 30.39
N PRO A 55 15.53 38.93 29.61
CA PRO A 55 15.49 40.38 29.52
C PRO A 55 14.09 40.79 29.02
N ASP A 56 13.35 41.53 29.84
CA ASP A 56 12.15 42.24 29.40
C ASP A 56 12.53 43.13 28.22
N ASP A 57 11.87 42.93 27.08
CA ASP A 57 12.08 43.68 25.84
C ASP A 57 12.04 45.20 26.13
N PRO A 58 13.17 45.93 25.99
CA PRO A 58 13.28 47.32 26.43
C PRO A 58 12.63 48.31 25.44
N GLU A 59 12.00 47.84 24.36
CA GLU A 59 11.25 48.69 23.42
C GLU A 59 9.73 48.52 23.60
N PRO A 60 9.03 49.48 24.26
CA PRO A 60 7.60 49.38 24.53
C PRO A 60 6.70 49.44 23.28
N GLU A 61 7.25 49.86 22.14
CA GLU A 61 6.49 50.05 20.88
C GLU A 61 6.21 48.71 20.15
N LEU A 62 6.83 47.61 20.56
CA LEU A 62 6.65 46.27 19.98
C LEU A 62 5.79 45.32 20.83
N LYS A 63 5.26 45.79 21.97
CA LYS A 63 4.33 45.03 22.82
C LYS A 63 2.97 44.89 22.13
N GLY A 64 2.73 43.72 21.54
CA GLY A 64 1.38 43.29 21.15
C GLY A 64 0.46 43.15 22.37
N PRO A 65 -0.87 43.17 22.19
CA PRO A 65 -1.81 43.05 23.31
C PRO A 65 -1.60 41.74 24.09
N ALA A 66 -1.75 41.83 25.41
CA ALA A 66 -1.56 40.70 26.32
C ALA A 66 -2.51 39.54 25.97
N GLY A 67 -1.95 38.37 25.65
CA GLY A 67 -2.73 37.15 25.43
C GLY A 67 -2.34 36.26 24.25
N ALA A 68 -1.25 36.51 23.53
CA ALA A 68 -0.80 35.63 22.45
C ALA A 68 0.69 35.27 22.57
N LEU A 69 0.96 34.04 23.04
CA LEU A 69 2.22 33.30 22.92
C LEU A 69 3.48 33.98 23.50
N ASP A 70 3.39 34.27 24.79
CA ASP A 70 4.24 33.74 25.87
C ASP A 70 5.80 33.79 25.82
N PRO A 71 6.43 34.71 26.58
CA PRO A 71 7.83 34.67 26.99
C PRO A 71 8.22 33.51 27.95
N GLU A 72 7.25 32.77 28.52
CA GLU A 72 7.48 31.70 29.52
C GLU A 72 8.17 30.45 28.91
N PHE A 73 8.04 30.21 27.60
CA PHE A 73 8.69 29.06 26.92
C PHE A 73 9.85 29.44 25.97
N HIS A 74 9.95 30.70 25.53
CA HIS A 74 11.00 31.16 24.60
C HIS A 74 11.60 32.53 25.00
N PRO A 75 12.30 32.59 26.14
CA PRO A 75 12.86 33.82 26.74
C PRO A 75 13.78 34.67 25.85
N TYR A 76 14.28 34.12 24.74
CA TYR A 76 15.25 34.76 23.84
C TYR A 76 14.75 34.88 22.39
N ALA A 77 13.45 34.72 22.17
CA ALA A 77 12.86 34.89 20.84
C ALA A 77 12.64 36.40 20.55
N PHE A 78 13.15 36.88 19.41
CA PHE A 78 12.85 38.21 18.89
C PHE A 78 12.03 38.12 17.60
N LYS A 79 11.23 39.15 17.32
CA LYS A 79 10.46 39.26 16.07
C LYS A 79 11.36 39.76 14.95
N ARG A 80 11.47 39.01 13.86
CA ARG A 80 12.17 39.42 12.64
C ARG A 80 11.18 39.70 11.52
N PRO A 81 11.36 40.78 10.71
CA PRO A 81 10.61 40.95 9.47
C PRO A 81 10.72 39.71 8.58
N CYS A 82 9.58 39.27 8.03
CA CYS A 82 9.48 38.10 7.16
C CYS A 82 9.83 38.50 5.74
N THR A 83 11.08 38.31 5.38
CA THR A 83 11.55 38.39 4.00
C THR A 83 11.54 36.98 3.41
N PRO A 84 10.76 36.70 2.35
CA PRO A 84 10.69 35.38 1.73
C PRO A 84 12.07 34.83 1.37
N ARG A 85 12.47 33.72 2.00
CA ARG A 85 13.76 33.07 1.74
C ARG A 85 13.61 31.84 0.85
N LYS A 86 14.64 31.57 0.05
CA LYS A 86 14.73 30.33 -0.74
C LYS A 86 15.06 29.17 0.19
N VAL A 87 14.12 28.24 0.34
CA VAL A 87 14.32 27.00 1.09
C VAL A 87 14.33 25.82 0.13
N ILE A 88 15.43 25.06 0.16
CA ILE A 88 15.58 23.85 -0.66
C ILE A 88 15.08 22.65 0.14
N ILE A 89 14.09 21.96 -0.40
CA ILE A 89 13.57 20.70 0.13
C ILE A 89 14.12 19.56 -0.71
N ALA A 90 15.05 18.79 -0.14
CA ALA A 90 15.59 17.57 -0.73
C ALA A 90 15.17 16.34 0.11
N HIS A 91 14.92 15.20 -0.56
CA HIS A 91 14.55 13.95 0.10
C HIS A 91 15.14 12.75 -0.66
N SER A 92 15.89 11.89 0.03
CA SER A 92 16.57 10.71 -0.53
C SER A 92 15.72 9.43 -0.51
N GLY A 93 14.39 9.54 -0.36
CA GLY A 93 13.50 8.39 -0.31
C GLY A 93 13.53 7.67 1.03
N ALA A 94 13.35 6.35 1.01
CA ALA A 94 13.25 5.50 2.20
C ALA A 94 14.16 4.26 2.08
N PHE A 95 14.42 3.61 3.23
CA PHE A 95 15.16 2.35 3.36
C PHE A 95 16.60 2.38 2.84
N ALA A 96 17.22 3.56 2.83
CA ALA A 96 18.55 3.77 2.24
C ALA A 96 18.66 3.28 0.77
N LYS A 97 17.55 3.19 0.02
CA LYS A 97 17.60 2.86 -1.42
C LYS A 97 18.40 3.87 -2.23
N TYR A 98 18.52 5.09 -1.71
CA TYR A 98 19.35 6.13 -2.31
C TYR A 98 20.21 6.82 -1.25
N VAL A 99 21.42 7.18 -1.63
CA VAL A 99 22.21 8.20 -0.95
C VAL A 99 21.94 9.52 -1.65
N GLY A 100 21.31 10.47 -0.95
CA GLY A 100 21.12 11.83 -1.46
C GLY A 100 22.37 12.66 -1.23
N ARG A 101 22.87 13.30 -2.28
CA ARG A 101 23.95 14.29 -2.21
C ARG A 101 23.40 15.66 -2.58
N LEU A 102 23.50 16.62 -1.66
CA LEU A 102 23.15 18.01 -1.87
C LEU A 102 24.43 18.86 -1.83
N ASP A 103 24.89 19.32 -2.99
CA ASP A 103 25.98 20.28 -3.11
C ASP A 103 25.39 21.70 -3.03
N LEU A 104 25.91 22.55 -2.14
CA LEU A 104 25.42 23.90 -1.88
C LEU A 104 26.53 24.94 -2.03
N VAL A 105 26.17 26.09 -2.60
CA VAL A 105 26.99 27.31 -2.57
C VAL A 105 26.23 28.35 -1.77
N VAL A 106 26.82 28.81 -0.67
CA VAL A 106 26.26 29.83 0.21
C VAL A 106 27.15 31.08 0.18
N SER A 107 26.53 32.26 0.27
CA SER A 107 27.26 33.54 0.32
C SER A 107 26.59 34.48 1.31
N ASN A 108 27.41 35.26 2.01
CA ASN A 108 26.97 36.39 2.82
C ASN A 108 27.32 37.74 2.21
N ASP A 109 27.78 37.74 0.96
CA ASP A 109 28.03 38.95 0.20
C ASP A 109 26.72 39.39 -0.48
N PRO A 110 26.13 40.55 -0.09
CA PRO A 110 24.92 41.08 -0.70
C PRO A 110 25.08 41.29 -2.22
N ALA A 111 26.29 41.60 -2.70
CA ALA A 111 26.55 41.79 -4.13
C ALA A 111 26.47 40.47 -4.92
N VAL A 112 26.72 39.33 -4.25
CA VAL A 112 26.64 37.99 -4.87
C VAL A 112 25.22 37.45 -4.78
N VAL A 113 24.54 37.68 -3.65
CA VAL A 113 23.20 37.13 -3.39
C VAL A 113 22.10 37.95 -4.08
N ALA A 114 22.27 39.27 -4.14
CA ALA A 114 21.29 40.21 -4.66
C ALA A 114 21.93 41.24 -5.62
N PRO A 115 22.59 40.79 -6.71
CA PRO A 115 23.39 41.66 -7.61
C PRO A 115 22.61 42.80 -8.29
N VAL A 116 21.27 42.73 -8.29
CA VAL A 116 20.36 43.68 -8.94
C VAL A 116 19.45 44.42 -7.95
N GLY A 117 19.79 44.44 -6.66
CA GLY A 117 19.02 45.13 -5.62
C GLY A 117 17.82 44.33 -5.10
N GLY A 118 18.00 43.03 -4.90
CA GLY A 118 16.99 42.12 -4.33
C GLY A 118 17.00 42.07 -2.80
N GLU A 119 16.04 41.31 -2.25
CA GLU A 119 15.87 41.09 -0.82
C GLU A 119 17.02 40.24 -0.24
N TYR A 120 17.95 40.89 0.49
CA TYR A 120 19.01 40.27 1.30
C TYR A 120 18.71 40.55 2.77
N ASP A 121 18.71 39.51 3.60
CA ASP A 121 18.55 39.68 5.03
C ASP A 121 19.93 39.79 5.72
N PRO A 122 20.24 40.95 6.34
CA PRO A 122 21.55 41.22 6.89
C PRO A 122 21.80 40.61 8.27
N VAL A 123 20.79 39.97 8.88
CA VAL A 123 20.84 39.54 10.30
C VAL A 123 21.50 38.17 10.46
N ASN A 124 21.25 37.22 9.55
CA ASN A 124 21.78 35.84 9.64
C ASN A 124 22.88 35.51 8.60
N GLY A 125 23.28 36.50 7.79
CA GLY A 125 24.50 36.44 6.99
C GLY A 125 24.42 35.60 5.71
N PHE A 126 24.10 34.31 5.74
CA PHE A 126 24.29 33.43 4.57
C PHE A 126 23.00 33.10 3.81
N GLU A 127 23.05 33.24 2.49
CA GLU A 127 21.96 32.89 1.57
C GLU A 127 22.46 31.87 0.53
N VAL A 128 21.57 31.00 0.05
CA VAL A 128 21.92 29.97 -0.94
C VAL A 128 21.99 30.60 -2.34
N VAL A 129 23.18 30.58 -2.93
CA VAL A 129 23.46 31.09 -4.28
C VAL A 129 23.10 30.06 -5.35
N SER A 130 23.49 28.80 -5.12
CA SER A 130 23.17 27.69 -6.02
C SER A 130 23.11 26.38 -5.26
N SER A 131 22.37 25.43 -5.81
CA SER A 131 22.28 24.08 -5.28
C SER A 131 22.26 23.05 -6.38
N ARG A 132 22.75 21.86 -6.07
CA ARG A 132 22.65 20.68 -6.93
C ARG A 132 22.37 19.46 -6.06
N PHE A 133 21.27 18.79 -6.34
CA PHE A 133 20.95 17.52 -5.70
C PHE A 133 21.09 16.36 -6.68
N ARG A 134 21.61 15.24 -6.20
CA ARG A 134 21.61 13.96 -6.90
C ARG A 134 21.31 12.82 -5.94
N ALA A 135 20.36 11.97 -6.29
CA ALA A 135 20.12 10.71 -5.62
C ALA A 135 20.95 9.61 -6.31
N PHE A 136 21.80 8.93 -5.54
CA PHE A 136 22.58 7.79 -6.00
C PHE A 136 21.87 6.50 -5.57
N PRO A 137 21.40 5.65 -6.50
CA PRO A 137 20.80 4.38 -6.13
C PRO A 137 21.83 3.47 -5.45
N ILE A 138 21.44 2.82 -4.36
CA ILE A 138 22.18 1.69 -3.80
C ILE A 138 21.58 0.43 -4.43
N ASP A 139 22.26 -0.09 -5.44
CA ASP A 139 21.89 -1.31 -6.16
C ASP A 139 23.10 -2.25 -6.31
N ALA A 140 22.94 -3.34 -7.05
CA ALA A 140 23.98 -4.35 -7.24
C ALA A 140 25.25 -3.82 -7.94
N THR A 141 25.26 -2.59 -8.46
CA THR A 141 26.46 -1.96 -9.04
C THR A 141 27.39 -1.36 -7.98
N VAL A 142 26.90 -1.14 -6.76
CA VAL A 142 27.70 -0.65 -5.63
C VAL A 142 28.19 -1.87 -4.83
N PRO A 143 29.51 -2.15 -4.79
CA PRO A 143 30.03 -3.28 -4.04
C PRO A 143 29.84 -3.05 -2.53
N GLU A 144 29.57 -4.13 -1.80
CA GLU A 144 29.49 -4.09 -0.34
C GLU A 144 30.87 -3.83 0.28
N ASP A 145 30.92 -3.01 1.32
CA ASP A 145 32.16 -2.74 2.05
C ASP A 145 32.54 -3.96 2.91
N PRO A 146 33.76 -4.54 2.75
CA PRO A 146 34.15 -5.75 3.48
C PRO A 146 34.12 -5.62 5.00
N VAL A 147 34.43 -4.45 5.54
CA VAL A 147 34.42 -4.18 6.99
C VAL A 147 32.99 -4.17 7.50
N MET A 148 32.06 -3.56 6.76
CA MET A 148 30.64 -3.58 7.10
C MET A 148 30.05 -4.99 6.99
N VAL A 149 30.43 -5.75 5.96
CA VAL A 149 30.01 -7.15 5.80
C VAL A 149 30.46 -7.95 7.02
N GLU A 150 31.73 -7.86 7.41
CA GLU A 150 32.29 -8.58 8.58
C GLU A 150 31.59 -8.16 9.88
N MET A 151 31.35 -6.87 10.08
CA MET A 151 30.63 -6.35 11.23
C MET A 151 29.19 -6.89 11.32
N LEU A 152 28.52 -7.07 10.19
CA LEU A 152 27.13 -7.52 10.12
C LEU A 152 26.97 -9.05 10.10
N GLN A 153 28.04 -9.80 9.79
CA GLN A 153 28.03 -11.27 9.77
C GLN A 153 27.38 -11.93 11.01
N PRO A 154 27.71 -11.57 12.27
CA PRO A 154 27.11 -12.22 13.44
C PRO A 154 25.59 -11.99 13.53
N TYR A 155 25.10 -10.81 13.13
CA TYR A 155 23.67 -10.50 13.11
C TYR A 155 22.94 -11.29 12.04
N ARG A 156 23.54 -11.41 10.84
CA ARG A 156 23.00 -12.23 9.75
C ARG A 156 22.83 -13.69 10.20
N ARG A 157 23.88 -14.28 10.79
CA ARG A 157 23.81 -15.66 11.31
C ARG A 157 22.74 -15.84 12.39
N ALA A 158 22.59 -14.87 13.29
CA ALA A 158 21.55 -14.92 14.31
C ALA A 158 20.14 -14.87 13.70
N LEU A 159 19.93 -14.05 12.68
CA LEU A 159 18.67 -13.97 11.94
C LEU A 159 18.40 -15.25 11.13
N ASP A 160 19.41 -15.80 10.47
CA ASP A 160 19.32 -17.06 9.72
C ASP A 160 18.88 -18.20 10.64
N LEU A 161 19.42 -18.26 11.88
CA LEU A 161 19.02 -19.25 12.88
C LEU A 161 17.62 -19.00 13.46
N ALA A 162 17.21 -17.74 13.61
CA ALA A 162 15.97 -17.38 14.28
C ALA A 162 14.74 -17.46 13.34
N ALA A 163 14.90 -17.14 12.07
CA ALA A 163 13.80 -16.97 11.12
C ALA A 163 13.98 -17.68 9.77
N ASP A 164 15.20 -18.14 9.45
CA ASP A 164 15.60 -18.77 8.18
C ASP A 164 14.87 -18.13 6.96
N LEU A 165 15.33 -16.93 6.61
CA LEU A 165 14.69 -16.09 5.60
C LEU A 165 14.73 -16.70 4.20
N ASP A 166 15.63 -17.66 3.97
CA ASP A 166 15.85 -18.33 2.69
C ASP A 166 14.92 -19.52 2.46
N ILE A 167 14.01 -19.82 3.39
CA ILE A 167 13.01 -20.87 3.18
C ILE A 167 12.07 -20.46 2.04
N LEU A 168 11.91 -21.36 1.08
CA LEU A 168 10.96 -21.18 -0.02
C LEU A 168 9.51 -21.37 0.45
N VAL A 169 8.66 -20.44 0.05
CA VAL A 169 7.21 -20.41 0.30
C VAL A 169 6.45 -20.87 -0.95
N GLY A 170 7.00 -20.60 -2.14
CA GLY A 170 6.42 -20.98 -3.42
C GLY A 170 7.29 -20.54 -4.60
N TYR A 171 6.74 -20.62 -5.79
CA TYR A 171 7.37 -20.17 -7.03
C TYR A 171 6.41 -19.29 -7.83
N SER A 172 6.85 -18.11 -8.26
CA SER A 172 6.03 -17.21 -9.08
C SER A 172 6.64 -17.04 -10.48
N PRO A 173 6.03 -17.59 -11.54
CA PRO A 173 6.58 -17.44 -12.90
C PRO A 173 6.68 -15.98 -13.35
N ASN A 174 5.70 -15.14 -12.97
CA ASN A 174 5.54 -13.77 -13.48
C ASN A 174 5.58 -12.68 -12.40
N GLY A 175 5.76 -13.07 -11.12
CA GLY A 175 5.60 -12.16 -9.99
C GLY A 175 4.14 -11.75 -9.76
N SER A 176 3.92 -10.83 -8.84
CA SER A 176 2.60 -10.27 -8.54
C SER A 176 2.70 -8.81 -8.12
N ARG A 177 1.94 -7.94 -8.79
CA ARG A 177 2.00 -6.48 -8.57
C ARG A 177 1.05 -6.05 -7.46
N ARG A 178 1.53 -5.15 -6.59
CA ARG A 178 0.76 -4.53 -5.50
C ARG A 178 -0.23 -3.48 -6.00
N PHE A 179 0.01 -2.91 -7.18
CA PHE A 179 -0.90 -1.96 -7.83
C PHE A 179 -1.32 -2.47 -9.19
N SER A 180 -2.59 -2.24 -9.53
CA SER A 180 -3.14 -2.56 -10.85
C SER A 180 -3.05 -1.35 -11.77
N THR A 181 -2.95 -1.62 -13.07
CA THR A 181 -3.11 -0.62 -14.13
C THR A 181 -4.53 -0.03 -14.15
N THR A 182 -5.54 -0.76 -13.69
CA THR A 182 -6.93 -0.28 -13.56
C THR A 182 -7.13 0.66 -12.38
N GLY A 183 -6.16 0.73 -11.45
CA GLY A 183 -6.22 1.57 -10.26
C GLY A 183 -7.09 0.98 -9.15
N GLY A 184 -7.92 -0.04 -9.45
CA GLY A 184 -8.76 -0.76 -8.51
C GLY A 184 -8.02 -1.81 -7.68
N ASP A 185 -8.52 -3.04 -7.69
CA ASP A 185 -7.87 -4.19 -7.07
C ASP A 185 -6.64 -4.65 -7.86
N SER A 186 -5.62 -5.14 -7.15
CA SER A 186 -4.35 -5.58 -7.73
C SER A 186 -4.14 -7.09 -7.60
N PRO A 187 -3.32 -7.71 -8.47
CA PRO A 187 -3.03 -9.14 -8.38
C PRO A 187 -2.53 -9.56 -6.99
N LEU A 188 -1.56 -8.85 -6.42
CA LEU A 188 -1.02 -9.17 -5.10
C LEU A 188 -2.00 -8.80 -3.99
N GLY A 189 -2.75 -7.70 -4.16
CA GLY A 189 -3.79 -7.30 -3.23
C GLY A 189 -4.91 -8.33 -3.09
N ASN A 190 -5.25 -9.01 -4.20
CA ASN A 190 -6.24 -10.07 -4.22
C ASN A 190 -5.75 -11.34 -3.52
N VAL A 191 -4.50 -11.74 -3.76
CA VAL A 191 -3.85 -12.85 -3.03
C VAL A 191 -3.84 -12.56 -1.53
N VAL A 192 -3.43 -11.36 -1.13
CA VAL A 192 -3.41 -10.93 0.27
C VAL A 192 -4.81 -10.90 0.89
N GLY A 193 -5.79 -10.31 0.19
CA GLY A 193 -7.17 -10.25 0.66
C GLY A 193 -7.73 -11.65 0.91
N ASN A 194 -7.50 -12.57 -0.04
CA ASN A 194 -7.88 -13.97 0.09
C ASN A 194 -7.16 -14.66 1.24
N ALA A 195 -5.85 -14.43 1.40
CA ALA A 195 -5.06 -15.00 2.48
C ALA A 195 -5.58 -14.61 3.87
N ILE A 196 -5.94 -13.33 4.06
CA ILE A 196 -6.55 -12.84 5.31
C ILE A 196 -7.94 -13.46 5.50
N TRP A 197 -8.77 -13.45 4.45
CA TRP A 197 -10.17 -13.88 4.51
C TRP A 197 -10.33 -15.37 4.79
N LEU A 198 -9.53 -16.20 4.11
CA LEU A 198 -9.60 -17.65 4.16
C LEU A 198 -8.74 -18.27 5.27
N ARG A 199 -8.06 -17.45 6.07
CA ARG A 199 -7.26 -17.91 7.19
C ARG A 199 -8.15 -18.62 8.23
N LEU A 200 -7.74 -19.83 8.61
CA LEU A 200 -8.39 -20.58 9.70
C LEU A 200 -8.43 -19.73 10.98
N GLY A 201 -9.60 -19.67 11.61
CA GLY A 201 -9.86 -18.82 12.79
C GLY A 201 -10.34 -17.39 12.49
N ILE A 202 -10.30 -16.96 11.22
CA ILE A 202 -10.84 -15.65 10.80
C ILE A 202 -12.31 -15.78 10.35
N GLN A 203 -12.57 -16.53 9.27
CA GLN A 203 -13.92 -16.93 8.79
C GLN A 203 -14.96 -15.80 8.79
N THR A 204 -14.60 -14.62 8.29
CA THR A 204 -15.47 -13.45 8.22
C THR A 204 -16.25 -13.37 6.90
N ASP A 205 -17.22 -12.47 6.78
CA ASP A 205 -17.97 -12.28 5.52
C ASP A 205 -17.08 -11.71 4.42
N PHE A 206 -16.18 -10.79 4.78
CA PHE A 206 -15.20 -10.20 3.87
C PHE A 206 -13.92 -9.80 4.60
N SER A 207 -12.87 -9.52 3.83
CA SER A 207 -11.64 -8.91 4.32
C SER A 207 -11.34 -7.60 3.62
N LEU A 208 -10.61 -6.72 4.32
CA LEU A 208 -10.11 -5.46 3.78
C LEU A 208 -8.71 -5.20 4.33
N THR A 209 -7.78 -4.87 3.44
CA THR A 209 -6.48 -4.30 3.80
C THR A 209 -6.20 -3.06 2.96
N ASN A 210 -5.31 -2.19 3.43
CA ASN A 210 -4.92 -1.01 2.68
C ASN A 210 -3.79 -1.35 1.71
N SER A 211 -3.84 -0.81 0.49
CA SER A 211 -2.80 -0.99 -0.53
C SER A 211 -1.43 -0.49 -0.08
N THR A 212 -1.38 0.49 0.84
CA THR A 212 -0.13 0.97 1.44
C THR A 212 0.43 0.05 2.54
N GLY A 213 -0.35 -0.94 3.01
CA GLY A 213 0.11 -2.00 3.90
C GLY A 213 0.95 -3.03 3.17
N ILE A 214 0.73 -3.20 1.85
CA ILE A 214 1.53 -4.04 0.95
C ILE A 214 2.72 -3.21 0.44
N ARG A 215 3.95 -3.59 0.83
CA ARG A 215 5.10 -2.67 0.76
C ARG A 215 5.99 -2.84 -0.45
N THR A 216 5.90 -3.96 -1.15
CA THR A 216 6.59 -4.20 -2.41
C THR A 216 5.74 -5.13 -3.29
N ASP A 217 6.09 -5.19 -4.57
CA ASP A 217 5.64 -6.26 -5.46
C ASP A 217 6.31 -7.59 -5.07
N LEU A 218 5.68 -8.69 -5.41
CA LEU A 218 6.27 -10.03 -5.35
C LEU A 218 7.04 -10.26 -6.64
N ASN A 219 8.36 -10.48 -6.55
CA ASN A 219 9.21 -10.65 -7.73
C ASN A 219 8.99 -12.03 -8.36
N PRO A 220 9.16 -12.17 -9.68
CA PRO A 220 9.19 -13.48 -10.32
C PRO A 220 10.37 -14.32 -9.81
N GLY A 221 10.17 -15.64 -9.82
CA GLY A 221 11.13 -16.66 -9.41
C GLY A 221 10.79 -17.33 -8.09
N PRO A 222 11.81 -17.92 -7.42
CA PRO A 222 11.66 -18.51 -6.09
C PRO A 222 11.21 -17.45 -5.08
N VAL A 223 10.15 -17.75 -4.33
CA VAL A 223 9.55 -16.84 -3.35
C VAL A 223 9.95 -17.29 -1.95
N THR A 224 10.65 -16.44 -1.22
CA THR A 224 11.22 -16.76 0.12
C THR A 224 10.42 -16.13 1.26
N ILE A 225 10.68 -16.58 2.49
CA ILE A 225 10.19 -15.92 3.71
C ILE A 225 10.68 -14.47 3.78
N GLU A 226 11.93 -14.19 3.37
CA GLU A 226 12.45 -12.83 3.25
C GLU A 226 11.51 -11.93 2.43
N GLN A 227 11.02 -12.43 1.28
CA GLN A 227 10.11 -11.70 0.42
C GLN A 227 8.77 -11.40 1.13
N MET A 228 8.32 -12.27 2.03
CA MET A 228 7.12 -12.05 2.83
C MET A 228 7.34 -10.94 3.87
N TYR A 229 8.54 -10.86 4.48
CA TYR A 229 8.95 -9.72 5.32
C TYR A 229 9.04 -8.43 4.51
N ASN A 230 9.54 -8.48 3.27
CA ASN A 230 9.56 -7.30 2.40
C ASN A 230 8.16 -6.81 2.03
N ILE A 231 7.21 -7.72 1.79
CA ILE A 231 5.81 -7.40 1.48
C ILE A 231 5.09 -6.87 2.73
N PHE A 232 5.25 -7.54 3.88
CA PHE A 232 4.69 -7.17 5.19
C PHE A 232 5.78 -7.02 6.27
N PRO A 233 6.47 -5.87 6.29
CA PRO A 233 7.57 -5.62 7.22
C PRO A 233 7.09 -5.22 8.62
N PHE A 234 5.79 -5.00 8.79
CA PHE A 234 5.20 -4.68 10.08
C PHE A 234 4.51 -5.92 10.64
N ASP A 235 4.62 -6.12 11.95
CA ASP A 235 3.94 -7.20 12.68
C ASP A 235 2.48 -6.85 12.97
N ASN A 236 1.76 -6.48 11.90
CA ASN A 236 0.33 -6.28 11.95
C ASN A 236 -0.38 -7.64 12.05
N SER A 237 -1.15 -7.81 13.11
CA SER A 237 -2.06 -8.93 13.26
C SER A 237 -3.39 -8.68 12.55
N ILE A 238 -4.14 -9.75 12.30
CA ILE A 238 -5.51 -9.69 11.78
C ILE A 238 -6.45 -9.40 12.95
N SER A 239 -7.25 -8.35 12.83
CA SER A 239 -8.38 -8.06 13.69
C SER A 239 -9.68 -8.37 12.98
N LYS A 240 -10.66 -8.89 13.71
CA LYS A 240 -12.03 -9.07 13.22
C LYS A 240 -13.02 -8.26 14.02
N MET A 241 -14.10 -7.84 13.38
CA MET A 241 -15.16 -7.03 14.00
C MET A 241 -16.48 -7.16 13.25
N GLN A 242 -17.59 -6.85 13.91
CA GLN A 242 -18.90 -6.77 13.28
C GLN A 242 -19.27 -5.33 12.94
N LEU A 243 -19.69 -5.11 11.70
CA LEU A 243 -20.18 -3.84 11.18
C LEU A 243 -21.65 -3.96 10.79
N SER A 244 -22.46 -2.97 11.14
CA SER A 244 -23.78 -2.80 10.54
C SER A 244 -23.65 -2.43 9.06
N GLY A 245 -24.69 -2.68 8.25
CA GLY A 245 -24.70 -2.28 6.84
C GLY A 245 -24.46 -0.77 6.65
N LYS A 246 -24.90 0.07 7.60
CA LYS A 246 -24.58 1.51 7.61
C LYS A 246 -23.08 1.77 7.79
N GLU A 247 -22.43 1.09 8.73
CA GLU A 247 -20.98 1.23 8.94
C GLU A 247 -20.17 0.67 7.77
N VAL A 248 -20.63 -0.42 7.14
CA VAL A 248 -20.03 -0.94 5.91
C VAL A 248 -20.14 0.11 4.79
N GLN A 249 -21.29 0.75 4.62
CA GLN A 249 -21.45 1.80 3.63
C GLN A 249 -20.51 2.99 3.91
N GLU A 250 -20.41 3.42 5.17
CA GLU A 250 -19.51 4.50 5.59
C GLU A 250 -18.04 4.15 5.37
N LEU A 251 -17.65 2.90 5.62
CA LEU A 251 -16.32 2.35 5.37
C LEU A 251 -15.93 2.49 3.90
N PHE A 252 -16.79 2.05 2.99
CA PHE A 252 -16.51 2.12 1.56
C PHE A 252 -16.65 3.54 1.00
N ASP A 253 -17.53 4.39 1.55
CA ASP A 253 -17.60 5.80 1.18
C ASP A 253 -16.33 6.56 1.60
N PHE A 254 -15.78 6.25 2.76
CA PHE A 254 -14.47 6.74 3.16
C PHE A 254 -13.37 6.26 2.21
N ALA A 255 -13.39 4.97 1.82
CA ALA A 255 -12.44 4.44 0.85
C ALA A 255 -12.55 5.14 -0.52
N ALA A 256 -13.76 5.45 -0.99
CA ALA A 256 -14.00 6.21 -2.21
C ALA A 256 -13.37 7.61 -2.15
N ARG A 257 -13.60 8.34 -1.05
CA ARG A 257 -13.01 9.68 -0.83
C ARG A 257 -11.49 9.66 -0.87
N ARG A 258 -10.88 8.68 -0.19
CA ARG A 258 -9.42 8.54 -0.21
C ARG A 258 -8.89 8.11 -1.57
N THR A 259 -9.63 7.28 -2.28
CA THR A 259 -9.29 6.85 -3.64
C THR A 259 -9.33 8.03 -4.62
N ALA A 260 -10.37 8.86 -4.56
CA ALA A 260 -10.50 10.08 -5.36
C ALA A 260 -9.34 11.06 -5.10
N GLY A 261 -9.00 11.32 -3.83
CA GLY A 261 -7.86 12.16 -3.45
C GLY A 261 -6.48 11.64 -3.88
N ARG A 262 -6.40 10.42 -4.41
CA ARG A 262 -5.17 9.78 -4.92
C ARG A 262 -5.18 9.63 -6.45
N GLY A 263 -5.92 10.49 -7.16
CA GLY A 263 -6.04 10.41 -8.61
C GLY A 263 -6.83 9.18 -9.06
N CYS A 264 -7.92 8.88 -8.34
CA CYS A 264 -8.76 7.70 -8.55
C CYS A 264 -7.94 6.40 -8.60
N THR A 265 -7.15 6.17 -7.55
CA THR A 265 -6.39 4.93 -7.34
C THR A 265 -6.68 4.37 -5.95
N SER A 266 -7.16 3.13 -5.91
CA SER A 266 -7.71 2.49 -4.72
C SER A 266 -6.73 2.46 -3.55
N GLN A 267 -7.21 2.90 -2.39
CA GLN A 267 -6.50 2.69 -1.13
C GLN A 267 -6.76 1.30 -0.54
N ILE A 268 -7.75 0.56 -1.02
CA ILE A 268 -8.17 -0.69 -0.40
C ILE A 268 -7.96 -1.88 -1.33
N GLN A 269 -7.71 -3.04 -0.73
CA GLN A 269 -7.73 -4.36 -1.35
C GLN A 269 -8.69 -5.20 -0.51
N ILE A 270 -9.57 -5.96 -1.15
CA ILE A 270 -10.65 -6.68 -0.46
C ILE A 270 -10.71 -8.14 -0.91
N ALA A 271 -11.42 -8.99 -0.16
CA ALA A 271 -11.86 -10.31 -0.59
C ALA A 271 -13.21 -10.63 0.07
N GLY A 272 -14.03 -11.46 -0.57
CA GLY A 272 -15.40 -11.75 -0.10
C GLY A 272 -16.41 -10.61 -0.30
N ALA A 273 -15.98 -9.50 -0.92
CA ALA A 273 -16.81 -8.35 -1.24
C ALA A 273 -16.48 -7.80 -2.63
N ARG A 274 -17.44 -7.11 -3.26
CA ARG A 274 -17.22 -6.28 -4.45
C ARG A 274 -17.77 -4.88 -4.23
N VAL A 275 -17.09 -3.88 -4.77
CA VAL A 275 -17.49 -2.48 -4.62
C VAL A 275 -17.21 -1.67 -5.87
N ARG A 276 -18.16 -0.78 -6.21
CA ARG A 276 -17.98 0.29 -7.19
C ARG A 276 -17.72 1.61 -6.48
N LEU A 277 -16.53 2.15 -6.63
CA LEU A 277 -16.13 3.44 -6.07
C LEU A 277 -16.21 4.50 -7.17
N ASN A 278 -17.11 5.46 -7.02
CA ASN A 278 -17.21 6.60 -7.92
C ASN A 278 -16.35 7.75 -7.41
N CYS A 279 -15.34 8.10 -8.20
CA CYS A 279 -14.35 9.13 -7.90
C CYS A 279 -14.83 10.55 -8.26
N THR A 280 -15.86 10.66 -9.09
CA THR A 280 -16.38 11.94 -9.63
C THR A 280 -17.59 12.48 -8.87
N GLY A 281 -18.13 11.70 -7.93
CA GLY A 281 -19.27 12.07 -7.11
C GLY A 281 -20.51 11.25 -7.45
N CYS A 282 -21.42 11.17 -6.49
CA CYS A 282 -22.57 10.27 -6.57
C CYS A 282 -23.89 11.01 -6.38
N ASP A 283 -24.94 10.46 -6.96
CA ASP A 283 -26.31 10.97 -6.86
C ASP A 283 -26.99 10.74 -5.51
N ARG A 284 -26.27 10.30 -4.47
CA ARG A 284 -26.85 10.06 -3.13
C ARG A 284 -27.42 11.31 -2.48
N LEU A 285 -26.80 12.46 -2.74
CA LEU A 285 -27.35 13.76 -2.36
C LEU A 285 -28.24 14.38 -3.45
N ASN A 286 -28.45 13.74 -4.60
CA ASN A 286 -29.38 14.21 -5.61
C ASN A 286 -30.80 13.76 -5.30
N LEU A 287 -31.37 14.34 -4.26
CA LEU A 287 -32.79 14.25 -4.00
C LEU A 287 -33.47 15.50 -4.59
N PRO A 288 -34.22 15.38 -5.69
CA PRO A 288 -34.99 16.50 -6.22
C PRO A 288 -36.06 16.94 -5.21
N CYS A 289 -36.37 18.23 -5.18
CA CYS A 289 -37.32 18.79 -4.23
C CYS A 289 -38.07 19.99 -4.79
N ASP A 290 -39.25 20.21 -4.22
CA ASP A 290 -40.08 21.37 -4.50
C ASP A 290 -40.00 22.39 -3.36
N ASP A 291 -40.00 21.92 -2.10
CA ASP A 291 -39.94 22.74 -0.89
C ASP A 291 -39.04 22.14 0.21
N ASP A 292 -38.82 22.93 1.26
CA ASP A 292 -37.97 22.55 2.38
C ASP A 292 -38.59 21.43 3.23
N ALA A 293 -39.93 21.35 3.30
CA ALA A 293 -40.64 20.34 4.07
C ALA A 293 -40.39 18.93 3.51
N PHE A 294 -40.34 18.80 2.19
CA PHE A 294 -39.97 17.56 1.51
C PHE A 294 -38.55 17.12 1.91
N CYS A 295 -37.60 18.05 1.91
CA CYS A 295 -36.21 17.77 2.27
C CYS A 295 -36.05 17.36 3.73
N GLN A 296 -36.80 17.97 4.64
CA GLN A 296 -36.78 17.65 6.07
C GLN A 296 -37.43 16.31 6.38
N ALA A 297 -38.41 15.88 5.59
CA ALA A 297 -39.06 14.57 5.70
C ALA A 297 -38.24 13.42 5.07
N ALA A 298 -37.19 13.72 4.29
CA ALA A 298 -36.33 12.71 3.68
C ALA A 298 -35.59 11.87 4.74
N THR A 299 -35.13 10.68 4.36
CA THR A 299 -34.30 9.84 5.24
C THR A 299 -32.97 9.51 4.53
N PRO A 300 -31.81 10.00 5.00
CA PRO A 300 -31.63 10.92 6.14
C PRO A 300 -32.22 12.33 5.89
N PRO A 301 -32.67 13.03 6.95
CA PRO A 301 -33.30 14.34 6.84
C PRO A 301 -32.31 15.41 6.40
N ARG A 302 -32.78 16.34 5.56
CA ARG A 302 -31.99 17.43 4.95
C ARG A 302 -32.55 18.78 5.36
N ASP A 303 -31.80 19.86 5.12
CA ASP A 303 -32.15 21.16 5.70
C ASP A 303 -33.14 21.96 4.86
N ALA A 304 -32.88 22.06 3.56
CA ALA A 304 -33.65 22.92 2.66
C ALA A 304 -33.58 22.43 1.22
N CYS A 305 -34.50 22.92 0.40
CA CYS A 305 -34.48 22.79 -1.05
C CYS A 305 -33.75 23.98 -1.67
N ASP A 306 -32.64 23.75 -2.37
CA ASP A 306 -32.02 24.79 -3.18
C ASP A 306 -32.94 25.13 -4.36
N GLN A 307 -33.48 26.34 -4.35
CA GLN A 307 -34.45 26.79 -5.34
C GLN A 307 -33.86 26.91 -6.75
N THR A 308 -32.53 27.03 -6.88
CA THR A 308 -31.85 27.14 -8.18
C THR A 308 -31.65 25.77 -8.81
N THR A 309 -31.14 24.81 -8.02
CA THR A 309 -30.84 23.47 -8.50
C THR A 309 -32.03 22.51 -8.37
N LYS A 310 -33.06 22.89 -7.62
CA LYS A 310 -34.21 22.07 -7.22
C LYS A 310 -33.79 20.77 -6.55
N ARG A 311 -32.77 20.86 -5.69
CA ARG A 311 -32.20 19.71 -4.96
C ARG A 311 -32.06 19.98 -3.47
N CYS A 312 -32.30 18.94 -2.67
CA CYS A 312 -32.19 19.05 -1.23
C CYS A 312 -30.73 19.17 -0.79
N ILE A 313 -30.45 20.22 -0.03
CA ILE A 313 -29.13 20.52 0.52
C ILE A 313 -29.05 20.21 2.02
N VAL A 314 -27.84 19.88 2.48
CA VAL A 314 -27.51 19.76 3.89
C VAL A 314 -26.48 20.84 4.20
N ARG A 315 -26.79 21.74 5.13
CA ARG A 315 -25.90 22.81 5.56
C ARG A 315 -24.83 22.25 6.49
N CYS A 316 -23.66 22.87 6.47
CA CYS A 316 -22.56 22.45 7.30
C CYS A 316 -21.59 23.59 7.63
N GLU A 317 -20.94 23.46 8.77
CA GLU A 317 -19.80 24.27 9.20
C GLU A 317 -18.50 23.48 9.11
N ASN A 318 -18.57 22.17 9.29
CA ASN A 318 -17.44 21.25 9.25
C ASN A 318 -17.85 19.91 8.63
N ASP A 319 -16.86 19.07 8.29
CA ASP A 319 -17.08 17.77 7.65
C ASP A 319 -17.83 16.77 8.54
N GLU A 320 -17.82 16.94 9.86
CA GLU A 320 -18.44 16.00 10.80
C GLU A 320 -19.97 16.05 10.67
N GLN A 321 -20.54 17.25 10.56
CA GLN A 321 -21.98 17.45 10.33
C GLN A 321 -22.48 16.80 9.03
N CYS A 322 -21.63 16.72 8.00
CA CYS A 322 -21.99 16.08 6.73
C CYS A 322 -22.06 14.56 6.83
N ARG A 323 -21.15 13.92 7.58
CA ARG A 323 -21.04 12.46 7.65
C ARG A 323 -22.28 11.80 8.24
N GLU A 324 -22.91 12.43 9.22
CA GLU A 324 -24.11 11.90 9.88
C GLU A 324 -25.37 11.97 8.99
N ARG A 325 -25.35 12.84 7.98
CA ARG A 325 -26.52 13.17 7.13
C ARG A 325 -26.34 12.75 5.66
N GLY A 326 -25.41 11.82 5.40
CA GLY A 326 -25.16 11.25 4.08
C GLY A 326 -24.31 12.11 3.14
N GLY A 327 -23.74 13.21 3.64
CA GLY A 327 -22.78 14.05 2.93
C GLY A 327 -21.33 13.64 3.16
N GLY A 328 -20.46 13.91 2.17
CA GLY A 328 -19.05 13.53 2.23
C GLY A 328 -18.16 14.58 2.92
N LEU A 329 -18.18 15.80 2.37
CA LEU A 329 -17.34 16.92 2.81
C LEU A 329 -18.19 18.18 2.88
N CYS A 330 -17.83 19.09 3.78
CA CYS A 330 -18.42 20.42 3.82
C CYS A 330 -17.71 21.33 2.82
N ASP A 331 -18.43 21.81 1.80
CA ASP A 331 -17.94 22.90 0.97
C ASP A 331 -17.91 24.17 1.81
N GLN A 332 -16.72 24.60 2.22
CA GLN A 332 -16.56 25.75 3.11
C GLN A 332 -17.00 27.07 2.48
N ALA A 333 -16.97 27.18 1.15
CA ALA A 333 -17.41 28.38 0.44
C ALA A 333 -18.94 28.44 0.36
N ARG A 334 -19.59 27.30 0.11
CA ARG A 334 -21.05 27.23 -0.01
C ARG A 334 -21.77 26.96 1.32
N LYS A 335 -21.06 26.45 2.33
CA LYS A 335 -21.61 25.94 3.60
C LYS A 335 -22.64 24.83 3.39
N VAL A 336 -22.41 23.98 2.38
CA VAL A 336 -23.27 22.85 2.00
C VAL A 336 -22.44 21.57 1.89
N CYS A 337 -23.01 20.45 2.33
CA CYS A 337 -22.41 19.14 2.17
C CYS A 337 -22.44 18.69 0.72
N VAL A 338 -21.31 18.20 0.24
CA VAL A 338 -21.14 17.64 -1.09
C VAL A 338 -20.66 16.19 -1.01
N VAL A 339 -21.06 15.38 -1.99
CA VAL A 339 -20.55 14.00 -2.18
C VAL A 339 -19.71 14.00 -3.44
N ASN A 340 -18.44 14.37 -3.28
CA ASN A 340 -17.48 14.39 -4.39
C ASN A 340 -16.99 12.97 -4.76
N SER A 341 -17.31 11.97 -3.94
CA SER A 341 -17.01 10.56 -4.19
C SER A 341 -17.76 9.68 -3.18
N CYS A 342 -18.18 8.50 -3.62
CA CYS A 342 -18.83 7.51 -2.76
C CYS A 342 -18.69 6.09 -3.33
N ALA A 343 -19.10 5.09 -2.54
CA ALA A 343 -19.19 3.72 -2.97
C ALA A 343 -20.63 3.37 -3.37
N GLU A 344 -20.99 3.48 -4.64
CA GLU A 344 -22.38 3.39 -5.12
C GLU A 344 -23.04 2.04 -4.84
N GLN A 345 -22.29 0.96 -5.05
CA GLN A 345 -22.78 -0.40 -4.93
C GLN A 345 -21.75 -1.23 -4.17
N VAL A 346 -22.19 -1.81 -3.06
CA VAL A 346 -21.38 -2.66 -2.20
C VAL A 346 -22.07 -4.01 -2.09
N TYR A 347 -21.36 -5.07 -2.47
CA TYR A 347 -21.85 -6.44 -2.45
C TYR A 347 -21.03 -7.25 -1.45
N ILE A 348 -21.71 -7.92 -0.53
CA ILE A 348 -21.10 -8.81 0.46
C ILE A 348 -21.98 -10.05 0.61
N GLY A 349 -21.34 -11.22 0.55
CA GLY A 349 -22.04 -12.50 0.56
C GLY A 349 -22.64 -12.86 -0.80
N ASN A 350 -23.25 -14.05 -0.85
CA ASN A 350 -23.90 -14.57 -2.05
C ASN A 350 -25.36 -14.94 -1.78
N THR A 351 -26.19 -14.96 -2.81
CA THR A 351 -27.61 -15.34 -2.74
C THR A 351 -27.83 -16.84 -2.90
N GLY A 352 -26.77 -17.62 -3.16
CA GLY A 352 -26.84 -19.03 -3.55
C GLY A 352 -27.27 -19.27 -5.00
N THR A 353 -27.73 -18.24 -5.72
CA THR A 353 -28.13 -18.33 -7.12
C THR A 353 -26.90 -18.44 -8.02
N ARG A 354 -26.87 -19.46 -8.89
CA ARG A 354 -25.83 -19.60 -9.91
C ARG A 354 -26.04 -18.62 -11.06
N CYS A 355 -24.96 -18.12 -11.61
CA CYS A 355 -24.97 -17.17 -12.71
C CYS A 355 -23.78 -17.39 -13.66
N ASP A 356 -23.93 -16.97 -14.90
CA ASP A 356 -22.89 -16.88 -15.93
C ASP A 356 -22.68 -15.43 -16.40
N CYS A 357 -23.60 -14.54 -16.05
CA CYS A 357 -23.57 -13.09 -16.28
C CYS A 357 -24.32 -12.34 -15.16
N ASP A 358 -24.10 -11.03 -15.05
CA ASP A 358 -24.72 -10.16 -14.04
C ASP A 358 -26.25 -10.11 -14.16
N ALA A 359 -26.79 -10.13 -15.38
CA ALA A 359 -28.23 -10.10 -15.63
C ALA A 359 -29.00 -11.25 -14.95
N LYS A 360 -28.39 -12.45 -14.85
CA LYS A 360 -29.01 -13.59 -14.16
C LYS A 360 -29.25 -13.33 -12.68
N CYS A 361 -28.45 -12.45 -12.07
CA CYS A 361 -28.57 -12.12 -10.66
C CYS A 361 -29.74 -11.19 -10.33
N ILE A 362 -30.38 -10.63 -11.35
CA ILE A 362 -31.64 -9.87 -11.25
C ILE A 362 -32.80 -10.59 -11.94
N GLY A 363 -32.66 -11.89 -12.22
CA GLY A 363 -33.69 -12.69 -12.87
C GLY A 363 -33.87 -12.42 -14.36
N LYS A 364 -32.91 -11.75 -15.00
CA LYS A 364 -32.92 -11.43 -16.44
C LYS A 364 -31.99 -12.36 -17.22
N GLU A 365 -32.17 -12.42 -18.54
CA GLU A 365 -31.24 -13.16 -19.41
C GLU A 365 -30.00 -12.33 -19.75
N CYS A 366 -28.88 -12.97 -20.07
CA CYS A 366 -27.61 -12.28 -20.31
C CYS A 366 -27.64 -11.29 -21.48
N ASN A 367 -28.53 -11.52 -22.44
CA ASN A 367 -28.71 -10.66 -23.61
C ASN A 367 -29.92 -9.72 -23.47
N ASP A 368 -30.53 -9.64 -22.28
CA ASP A 368 -31.67 -8.76 -22.06
C ASP A 368 -31.23 -7.28 -22.12
N PRO A 369 -31.75 -6.47 -23.06
CA PRO A 369 -31.41 -5.06 -23.18
C PRO A 369 -31.83 -4.21 -21.96
N GLU A 370 -32.76 -4.71 -21.13
CA GLU A 370 -33.18 -4.06 -19.88
C GLU A 370 -32.30 -4.43 -18.68
N ALA A 371 -31.35 -5.34 -18.82
CA ALA A 371 -30.47 -5.77 -17.72
C ALA A 371 -29.62 -4.62 -17.13
N GLY A 372 -29.42 -3.53 -17.88
CA GLY A 372 -28.73 -2.33 -17.42
C GLY A 372 -29.61 -1.33 -16.63
N LEU A 373 -30.93 -1.57 -16.53
CA LEU A 373 -31.89 -0.63 -15.92
C LEU A 373 -32.24 -0.94 -14.46
N ALA A 374 -31.99 -2.16 -13.98
CA ALA A 374 -32.18 -2.55 -12.58
C ALA A 374 -30.84 -2.46 -11.81
N PRO A 375 -30.84 -2.07 -10.52
CA PRO A 375 -29.62 -2.05 -9.71
C PRO A 375 -28.97 -3.45 -9.77
N PRO A 376 -27.70 -3.56 -10.17
CA PRO A 376 -27.22 -4.78 -10.76
C PRO A 376 -27.03 -5.84 -9.68
N GLY A 377 -27.45 -7.05 -9.99
CA GLY A 377 -26.89 -8.21 -9.32
C GLY A 377 -25.54 -8.48 -9.99
N ILE A 378 -24.47 -8.65 -9.22
CA ILE A 378 -23.17 -9.01 -9.77
C ILE A 378 -22.97 -10.51 -9.69
N CYS A 379 -22.55 -11.11 -10.79
CA CYS A 379 -22.14 -12.49 -10.85
C CYS A 379 -20.67 -12.63 -10.47
N ASP A 380 -20.40 -13.25 -9.32
CA ASP A 380 -19.03 -13.51 -8.91
C ASP A 380 -18.44 -14.70 -9.66
N ARG A 381 -17.72 -14.40 -10.73
CA ARG A 381 -16.95 -15.37 -11.53
C ARG A 381 -15.48 -15.41 -11.15
N SER A 382 -15.14 -15.03 -9.91
CA SER A 382 -13.78 -15.06 -9.38
C SER A 382 -13.04 -16.35 -9.77
N GLY A 383 -11.83 -16.19 -10.29
CA GLY A 383 -10.99 -17.29 -10.80
C GLY A 383 -11.20 -17.63 -12.27
N GLY A 384 -11.86 -16.76 -13.05
CA GLY A 384 -12.11 -17.00 -14.47
C GLY A 384 -13.12 -18.13 -14.73
N ARG A 385 -13.99 -18.43 -13.76
CA ARG A 385 -14.96 -19.51 -13.85
C ARG A 385 -16.06 -19.15 -14.85
N ALA A 386 -16.47 -20.10 -15.67
CA ALA A 386 -17.59 -19.94 -16.60
C ALA A 386 -18.94 -19.71 -15.86
N GLN A 387 -19.06 -20.22 -14.63
CA GLN A 387 -20.21 -20.04 -13.77
C GLN A 387 -19.76 -19.55 -12.39
N GLY A 388 -20.56 -18.68 -11.80
CA GLY A 388 -20.34 -18.02 -10.52
C GLY A 388 -21.58 -18.08 -9.62
N LEU A 389 -21.51 -17.32 -8.52
CA LEU A 389 -22.63 -17.10 -7.62
C LEU A 389 -23.00 -15.61 -7.61
N CYS A 390 -24.29 -15.34 -7.59
CA CYS A 390 -24.80 -13.98 -7.48
C CYS A 390 -24.49 -13.41 -6.11
N GLN A 391 -23.99 -12.18 -6.09
CA GLN A 391 -23.68 -11.48 -4.86
C GLN A 391 -24.87 -10.66 -4.34
N SER A 392 -24.91 -10.49 -3.03
CA SER A 392 -25.98 -9.76 -2.34
C SER A 392 -25.56 -8.31 -2.07
N LEU A 393 -26.42 -7.35 -2.40
CA LEU A 393 -26.23 -5.95 -1.98
C LEU A 393 -26.29 -5.85 -0.45
N ILE A 394 -25.47 -4.96 0.12
CA ILE A 394 -25.55 -4.71 1.55
C ILE A 394 -26.91 -4.12 1.93
N THR A 395 -27.52 -4.69 2.96
CA THR A 395 -28.71 -4.13 3.60
C THR A 395 -28.30 -3.34 4.85
N PRO A 396 -28.79 -2.10 5.07
CA PRO A 396 -28.39 -1.25 6.21
C PRO A 396 -28.60 -1.85 7.60
N THR A 397 -29.57 -2.76 7.73
CA THR A 397 -29.96 -3.40 9.00
C THR A 397 -29.17 -4.67 9.32
N ASN A 398 -28.51 -5.27 8.32
CA ASN A 398 -27.76 -6.50 8.50
C ASN A 398 -26.42 -6.21 9.19
N ARG A 399 -25.84 -7.25 9.80
CA ARG A 399 -24.47 -7.23 10.34
C ARG A 399 -23.56 -8.04 9.44
N TYR A 400 -22.34 -7.56 9.28
CA TYR A 400 -21.29 -8.19 8.47
C TYR A 400 -20.02 -8.29 9.31
N GLU A 401 -19.37 -9.44 9.29
CA GLU A 401 -18.08 -9.64 9.92
C GLU A 401 -16.96 -9.22 8.93
N LEU A 402 -16.08 -8.33 9.38
CA LEU A 402 -14.92 -7.84 8.65
C LEU A 402 -13.64 -8.39 9.27
N ALA A 403 -12.71 -8.87 8.43
CA ALA A 403 -11.31 -9.09 8.80
C ALA A 403 -10.39 -8.00 8.22
N THR A 404 -9.53 -7.42 9.04
CA THR A 404 -8.60 -6.37 8.61
C THR A 404 -7.32 -6.37 9.45
N SER A 405 -6.36 -5.46 9.23
CA SER A 405 -5.21 -5.34 10.13
C SER A 405 -5.59 -4.67 11.44
N ASN A 406 -4.92 -5.01 12.53
CA ASN A 406 -4.98 -4.27 13.79
C ASN A 406 -4.67 -2.77 13.62
N TYR A 407 -3.77 -2.42 12.69
CA TYR A 407 -3.48 -1.04 12.31
C TYR A 407 -4.71 -0.31 11.76
N LEU A 408 -5.44 -0.91 10.79
CA LEU A 408 -6.66 -0.30 10.25
C LEU A 408 -7.80 -0.33 11.26
N ALA A 409 -7.93 -1.41 12.03
CA ALA A 409 -8.89 -1.53 13.11
C ALA A 409 -8.74 -0.40 14.14
N GLY A 410 -7.50 -0.05 14.50
CA GLY A 410 -7.17 1.08 15.36
C GLY A 410 -7.34 2.48 14.72
N GLY A 411 -7.88 2.58 13.51
CA GLY A 411 -8.08 3.85 12.80
C GLY A 411 -6.91 4.30 11.93
N GLY A 412 -5.90 3.45 11.76
CA GLY A 412 -4.78 3.66 10.83
C GLY A 412 -5.27 3.98 9.43
N SER A 413 -4.49 4.72 8.65
CA SER A 413 -4.92 5.30 7.36
C SER A 413 -6.20 6.16 7.43
N GLY A 414 -6.70 6.52 8.62
CA GLY A 414 -7.88 7.36 8.83
C GLY A 414 -9.21 6.61 8.86
N PHE A 415 -9.22 5.28 8.96
CA PHE A 415 -10.42 4.44 9.04
C PHE A 415 -11.13 4.56 10.41
N ARG A 416 -11.61 5.76 10.75
CA ARG A 416 -12.24 6.07 12.05
C ARG A 416 -13.51 5.25 12.33
N VAL A 417 -14.23 4.85 11.29
CA VAL A 417 -15.39 3.93 11.38
C VAL A 417 -15.01 2.60 12.05
N LEU A 418 -13.80 2.11 11.80
CA LEU A 418 -13.28 0.90 12.42
C LEU A 418 -12.85 1.17 13.85
N GLN A 419 -12.13 2.29 14.08
CA GLN A 419 -11.62 2.68 15.40
C GLN A 419 -12.72 2.76 16.48
N ARG A 420 -13.88 3.31 16.13
CA ARG A 420 -15.00 3.47 17.07
C ARG A 420 -15.80 2.19 17.31
N ASN A 421 -15.53 1.12 16.56
CA ASN A 421 -16.25 -0.14 16.69
C ASN A 421 -15.84 -0.85 17.99
N THR A 422 -16.80 -1.25 18.80
CA THR A 422 -16.57 -1.87 20.11
C THR A 422 -16.46 -3.39 20.07
N THR A 423 -16.73 -4.02 18.91
CA THR A 423 -16.70 -5.48 18.72
C THR A 423 -15.35 -5.99 18.21
N GLN A 424 -14.33 -5.13 18.20
CA GLN A 424 -13.00 -5.46 17.71
C GLN A 424 -12.36 -6.58 18.53
N LEU A 425 -11.89 -7.60 17.84
CA LEU A 425 -11.11 -8.69 18.40
C LEU A 425 -9.82 -8.84 17.59
N ASP A 426 -8.69 -8.54 18.23
CA ASP A 426 -7.37 -8.83 17.67
C ASP A 426 -7.07 -10.32 17.84
N THR A 427 -6.97 -11.04 16.73
CA THR A 427 -6.76 -12.49 16.72
C THR A 427 -5.32 -12.88 17.05
N LYS A 428 -4.39 -11.93 17.06
CA LYS A 428 -2.94 -12.14 17.21
C LYS A 428 -2.29 -12.97 16.10
N ILE A 429 -3.06 -13.41 15.11
CA ILE A 429 -2.54 -14.05 13.90
C ILE A 429 -1.92 -12.97 13.01
N GLN A 430 -0.64 -13.12 12.67
CA GLN A 430 0.06 -12.16 11.83
C GLN A 430 -0.47 -12.21 10.39
N GLN A 431 -0.62 -11.04 9.75
CA GLN A 431 -1.00 -10.96 8.33
C GLN A 431 0.01 -11.65 7.43
N ARG A 432 1.30 -11.55 7.78
CA ARG A 432 2.40 -12.21 7.07
C ARG A 432 2.27 -13.73 7.13
N ASP A 433 1.97 -14.28 8.30
CA ASP A 433 1.78 -15.72 8.47
C ASP A 433 0.55 -16.22 7.72
N ALA A 434 -0.53 -15.45 7.70
CA ALA A 434 -1.71 -15.77 6.89
C ALA A 434 -1.37 -15.84 5.39
N LEU A 435 -0.55 -14.92 4.89
CA LEU A 435 -0.05 -14.95 3.52
C LEU A 435 0.84 -16.18 3.26
N ILE A 436 1.81 -16.46 4.14
CA ILE A 436 2.71 -17.62 4.02
C ILE A 436 1.90 -18.91 3.96
N ASP A 437 0.96 -19.10 4.89
CA ASP A 437 0.14 -20.30 4.97
C ASP A 437 -0.77 -20.45 3.74
N TYR A 438 -1.36 -19.34 3.27
CA TYR A 438 -2.18 -19.34 2.06
C TYR A 438 -1.37 -19.74 0.83
N LEU A 439 -0.15 -19.18 0.67
CA LEU A 439 0.74 -19.53 -0.43
C LEU A 439 1.18 -21.00 -0.34
N ARG A 440 1.62 -21.49 0.82
CA ARG A 440 2.04 -22.88 1.03
C ARG A 440 0.91 -23.90 0.81
N ALA A 441 -0.34 -23.52 1.03
CA ALA A 441 -1.50 -24.35 0.76
C ALA A 441 -1.85 -24.45 -0.75
N GLY A 442 -1.16 -23.69 -1.61
CA GLY A 442 -1.33 -23.71 -3.05
C GLY A 442 -0.90 -25.02 -3.71
N ARG A 443 -1.21 -25.15 -5.00
CA ARG A 443 -0.86 -26.31 -5.81
C ARG A 443 0.42 -26.04 -6.61
N PRO A 444 1.22 -27.06 -6.94
CA PRO A 444 2.43 -26.88 -7.73
C PRO A 444 2.13 -26.39 -9.15
N CYS A 445 3.12 -25.77 -9.78
CA CYS A 445 2.98 -25.28 -11.15
C CYS A 445 2.75 -26.45 -12.13
N GLY A 446 1.69 -26.36 -12.94
CA GLY A 446 1.32 -27.44 -13.86
C GLY A 446 0.38 -28.49 -13.23
N PHE A 447 -0.16 -28.24 -12.04
CA PHE A 447 -1.18 -29.07 -11.42
C PHE A 447 -2.39 -29.25 -12.36
N ASP A 448 -2.72 -30.51 -12.66
CA ASP A 448 -3.97 -30.89 -13.31
C ASP A 448 -4.57 -32.11 -12.56
N PRO A 449 -5.80 -31.99 -12.01
CA PRO A 449 -6.44 -33.10 -11.30
C PRO A 449 -6.63 -34.36 -12.17
N LYS A 450 -6.59 -34.25 -13.51
CA LYS A 450 -6.70 -35.39 -14.44
C LYS A 450 -5.49 -36.32 -14.38
N ASN A 451 -4.35 -35.87 -13.87
CA ASN A 451 -3.14 -36.69 -13.78
C ASN A 451 -3.22 -37.79 -12.71
N GLN A 452 -4.20 -37.72 -11.79
CA GLN A 452 -4.45 -38.72 -10.74
C GLN A 452 -3.25 -39.01 -9.82
N THR A 453 -2.28 -38.10 -9.76
CA THR A 453 -1.17 -38.13 -8.81
C THR A 453 -1.51 -37.27 -7.58
N PRO A 454 -0.96 -37.56 -6.38
CA PRO A 454 -1.23 -36.76 -5.17
C PRO A 454 -0.88 -35.28 -5.33
N ASP A 455 0.19 -35.01 -6.07
CA ASP A 455 0.72 -33.71 -6.44
C ASP A 455 0.07 -33.11 -7.70
N GLY A 456 -0.78 -33.87 -8.40
CA GLY A 456 -1.47 -33.46 -9.63
C GLY A 456 -0.55 -33.19 -10.83
N LEU A 457 0.74 -33.47 -10.73
CA LEU A 457 1.69 -33.35 -11.82
C LEU A 457 1.72 -34.64 -12.66
N LYS A 458 1.99 -34.47 -13.95
CA LYS A 458 2.05 -35.58 -14.91
C LYS A 458 3.26 -36.47 -14.63
N LEU A 459 3.06 -37.78 -14.70
CA LEU A 459 4.15 -38.76 -14.63
C LEU A 459 5.04 -38.67 -15.86
N CYS A 460 6.35 -38.82 -15.67
CA CYS A 460 7.31 -38.85 -16.76
C CYS A 460 8.47 -39.80 -16.44
N VAL A 461 9.07 -40.32 -17.50
CA VAL A 461 10.34 -41.04 -17.51
C VAL A 461 11.42 -40.13 -18.11
N ASN A 462 11.09 -39.32 -19.10
CA ASN A 462 11.98 -38.35 -19.72
C ASN A 462 11.23 -37.04 -20.08
N ASP A 463 11.97 -36.00 -20.47
CA ASP A 463 11.39 -34.67 -20.76
C ASP A 463 10.32 -34.73 -21.87
N GLY A 464 10.47 -35.64 -22.83
CA GLY A 464 9.51 -35.84 -23.92
C GLY A 464 8.13 -36.27 -23.44
N ASP A 465 8.04 -36.98 -22.31
CA ASP A 465 6.76 -37.44 -21.77
C ASP A 465 5.88 -36.30 -21.28
N CYS A 466 6.45 -35.14 -20.93
CA CYS A 466 5.70 -34.00 -20.42
C CYS A 466 4.77 -33.40 -21.48
N GLY A 467 5.24 -33.30 -22.73
CA GLY A 467 4.45 -32.81 -23.86
C GLY A 467 4.20 -31.28 -23.87
N ASP A 468 4.66 -30.56 -22.85
CA ASP A 468 4.75 -29.10 -22.80
C ASP A 468 6.23 -28.71 -22.90
N PRO A 469 6.64 -27.87 -23.87
CA PRO A 469 8.04 -27.45 -24.04
C PRO A 469 8.59 -26.66 -22.83
N ASN A 470 7.72 -26.12 -21.97
CA ASN A 470 8.14 -25.41 -20.76
C ASN A 470 8.25 -26.35 -19.54
N GLN A 471 8.03 -27.65 -19.71
CA GLN A 471 8.11 -28.64 -18.64
C GLN A 471 9.25 -29.62 -18.90
N VAL A 472 9.85 -30.08 -17.80
CA VAL A 472 10.94 -31.05 -17.77
C VAL A 472 10.63 -32.12 -16.73
N CYS A 473 11.15 -33.31 -16.95
CA CYS A 473 10.98 -34.42 -16.03
C CYS A 473 11.95 -34.27 -14.85
N ALA A 474 11.41 -34.06 -13.66
CA ALA A 474 12.20 -33.95 -12.44
C ALA A 474 12.21 -35.28 -11.67
N CYS A 475 13.41 -35.81 -11.43
CA CYS A 475 13.66 -36.88 -10.47
C CYS A 475 15.12 -36.85 -9.97
N ALA A 476 15.29 -37.43 -8.78
CA ALA A 476 16.55 -37.53 -8.05
C ALA A 476 17.77 -38.09 -8.82
N SER A 477 17.54 -38.91 -9.85
CA SER A 477 18.57 -39.69 -10.55
C SER A 477 18.97 -39.15 -11.92
N GLN A 478 18.30 -38.11 -12.44
CA GLN A 478 18.42 -37.71 -13.85
C GLN A 478 18.80 -36.26 -14.09
N VAL A 479 19.52 -35.64 -13.16
CA VAL A 479 19.85 -34.23 -13.30
C VAL A 479 21.34 -34.00 -13.08
N ALA A 480 21.99 -33.36 -14.04
CA ALA A 480 23.35 -32.86 -13.94
C ALA A 480 23.36 -31.33 -13.90
N GLU A 481 24.37 -30.79 -13.22
CA GLU A 481 24.65 -29.36 -13.14
C GLU A 481 25.69 -28.98 -14.18
N GLU A 482 25.38 -28.01 -15.03
CA GLU A 482 26.32 -27.47 -16.02
C GLU A 482 26.53 -25.95 -15.79
N GLY A 483 27.80 -25.53 -15.80
CA GLY A 483 28.21 -24.12 -15.87
C GLY A 483 28.14 -23.31 -14.58
N ALA A 484 28.52 -22.03 -14.71
CA ALA A 484 28.35 -20.97 -13.71
C ALA A 484 27.86 -19.70 -14.46
N PRO A 485 26.59 -19.29 -14.34
CA PRO A 485 25.55 -19.75 -13.41
C PRO A 485 25.06 -21.19 -13.67
N VAL A 486 24.59 -21.85 -12.59
CA VAL A 486 24.11 -23.23 -12.64
C VAL A 486 22.91 -23.35 -13.60
N THR A 487 22.99 -24.34 -14.48
CA THR A 487 21.92 -24.73 -15.40
C THR A 487 21.69 -26.23 -15.26
N CYS A 488 20.44 -26.65 -15.18
CA CYS A 488 20.10 -28.05 -14.96
C CYS A 488 19.85 -28.76 -16.28
N LYS A 489 20.48 -29.91 -16.46
CA LYS A 489 20.31 -30.74 -17.65
C LYS A 489 19.83 -32.13 -17.28
N SER A 490 18.83 -32.60 -18.01
CA SER A 490 18.31 -33.96 -17.86
C SER A 490 19.29 -34.95 -18.53
N THR A 491 19.78 -35.95 -17.81
CA THR A 491 20.87 -36.84 -18.28
C THR A 491 20.49 -38.31 -18.50
N GLY A 492 19.19 -38.63 -18.57
CA GLY A 492 18.69 -39.99 -18.82
C GLY A 492 17.22 -40.19 -18.41
N ALA A 493 16.87 -41.39 -17.91
CA ALA A 493 15.48 -41.84 -17.65
C ALA A 493 15.14 -42.02 -16.16
N CYS A 494 14.07 -41.39 -15.68
CA CYS A 494 13.58 -41.52 -14.32
C CYS A 494 13.07 -42.93 -14.04
N GLU A 495 13.19 -43.37 -12.78
CA GLU A 495 12.57 -44.61 -12.34
C GLU A 495 11.05 -44.54 -12.51
N ALA A 496 10.44 -45.69 -12.83
CA ALA A 496 9.00 -45.77 -13.09
C ALA A 496 8.20 -45.22 -11.90
N GLY A 497 7.39 -44.20 -12.15
CA GLY A 497 6.53 -43.56 -11.13
C GLY A 497 7.21 -42.50 -10.26
N ALA A 498 8.53 -42.30 -10.36
CA ALA A 498 9.26 -41.30 -9.57
C ALA A 498 9.32 -39.92 -10.22
N GLY A 499 9.34 -39.86 -11.56
CA GLY A 499 9.39 -38.62 -12.32
C GLY A 499 8.08 -37.83 -12.26
N ARG A 500 8.20 -36.51 -12.19
CA ARG A 500 7.10 -35.55 -12.34
C ARG A 500 7.48 -34.45 -13.32
N CYS A 501 6.55 -34.07 -14.17
CA CYS A 501 6.71 -32.92 -15.04
C CYS A 501 6.57 -31.64 -14.21
N VAL A 502 7.67 -30.91 -14.06
CA VAL A 502 7.72 -29.60 -13.40
C VAL A 502 8.09 -28.56 -14.43
N ARG A 503 7.82 -27.28 -14.14
CA ARG A 503 8.27 -26.21 -15.04
C ARG A 503 9.80 -26.13 -15.07
N ALA A 504 10.36 -25.98 -16.27
CA ALA A 504 11.80 -25.87 -16.50
C ALA A 504 12.38 -24.62 -15.82
N ASP A 505 11.68 -23.49 -15.90
CA ASP A 505 12.08 -22.24 -15.26
C ASP A 505 12.09 -22.33 -13.73
N CYS A 506 11.12 -23.03 -13.13
CA CYS A 506 11.11 -23.34 -11.70
C CYS A 506 12.39 -24.08 -11.31
N ARG A 507 12.66 -25.22 -11.96
CA ARG A 507 13.83 -26.06 -11.66
C ARG A 507 15.12 -25.25 -11.76
N ASP A 508 15.32 -24.54 -12.86
CA ASP A 508 16.58 -23.86 -13.13
C ASP A 508 16.78 -22.63 -12.21
N GLN A 509 15.72 -21.87 -11.91
CA GLN A 509 15.83 -20.70 -11.04
C GLN A 509 15.97 -21.09 -9.57
N VAL A 510 15.25 -22.11 -9.10
CA VAL A 510 15.41 -22.65 -7.74
C VAL A 510 16.79 -23.27 -7.56
N ALA A 511 17.33 -23.95 -8.58
CA ALA A 511 18.70 -24.46 -8.54
C ALA A 511 19.73 -23.32 -8.42
N ARG A 512 19.56 -22.23 -9.18
CA ARG A 512 20.42 -21.05 -9.06
C ARG A 512 20.33 -20.42 -7.67
N PHE A 513 19.13 -20.36 -7.09
CA PHE A 513 18.91 -19.88 -5.72
C PHE A 513 19.70 -20.73 -4.71
N HIS A 514 19.61 -22.06 -4.76
CA HIS A 514 20.39 -22.92 -3.86
C HIS A 514 21.89 -22.83 -4.10
N ALA A 515 22.31 -22.73 -5.37
CA ALA A 515 23.73 -22.57 -5.70
C ALA A 515 24.34 -21.26 -5.19
N GLN A 516 23.52 -20.20 -5.01
CA GLN A 516 23.96 -18.94 -4.41
C GLN A 516 24.37 -19.08 -2.95
N ARG A 517 23.84 -20.07 -2.21
CA ARG A 517 24.25 -20.32 -0.81
C ARG A 517 25.73 -20.67 -0.65
N CYS A 518 26.37 -21.15 -1.71
CA CYS A 518 27.81 -21.43 -1.73
C CYS A 518 28.66 -20.26 -2.25
N GLN A 519 28.06 -19.10 -2.58
CA GLN A 519 28.83 -17.91 -2.93
C GLN A 519 29.58 -17.39 -1.70
N GLY A 520 30.91 -17.25 -1.83
CA GLY A 520 31.78 -16.85 -0.72
C GLY A 520 32.27 -17.99 0.16
N ALA A 521 31.87 -19.25 -0.10
CA ALA A 521 32.46 -20.39 0.58
C ALA A 521 33.96 -20.53 0.20
N PRO A 522 34.86 -20.84 1.16
CA PRO A 522 36.28 -21.04 0.87
C PRO A 522 36.55 -22.15 -0.15
N ASP A 523 35.70 -23.19 -0.11
CA ASP A 523 35.65 -24.27 -1.08
C ASP A 523 34.23 -24.36 -1.65
N GLN A 524 34.04 -23.77 -2.82
CA GLN A 524 32.73 -23.75 -3.48
C GLN A 524 32.30 -25.15 -3.94
N GLU A 525 33.25 -26.02 -4.31
CA GLU A 525 32.94 -27.33 -4.84
C GLU A 525 32.53 -28.29 -3.71
N ALA A 526 33.25 -28.27 -2.59
CA ALA A 526 32.86 -28.98 -1.38
C ALA A 526 31.51 -28.52 -0.82
N CYS A 527 31.15 -27.23 -1.00
CA CYS A 527 29.84 -26.71 -0.60
C CYS A 527 28.71 -27.14 -1.55
N ARG A 528 28.95 -27.15 -2.87
CA ARG A 528 27.93 -27.44 -3.89
C ARG A 528 27.55 -28.92 -3.96
N VAL A 529 28.52 -29.82 -3.84
CA VAL A 529 28.30 -31.28 -4.01
C VAL A 529 27.24 -31.85 -3.04
N PRO A 530 27.22 -31.50 -1.74
CA PRO A 530 26.15 -31.92 -0.83
C PRO A 530 24.77 -31.34 -1.16
N ILE A 531 24.72 -30.12 -1.71
CA ILE A 531 23.45 -29.44 -2.02
C ILE A 531 22.78 -30.09 -3.23
N SER A 532 23.56 -30.43 -4.27
CA SER A 532 23.04 -30.94 -5.55
C SER A 532 21.83 -30.10 -6.00
N ALA A 533 22.07 -28.80 -6.20
CA ALA A 533 21.08 -27.75 -6.38
C ALA A 533 20.02 -28.09 -7.43
N CYS A 534 20.43 -28.70 -8.55
CA CYS A 534 19.48 -29.06 -9.60
C CYS A 534 18.58 -30.26 -9.24
N LYS A 535 19.10 -31.20 -8.45
CA LYS A 535 18.34 -32.32 -7.91
C LYS A 535 17.32 -31.84 -6.88
N LEU A 536 17.78 -31.01 -5.93
CA LEU A 536 16.94 -30.42 -4.90
C LEU A 536 15.82 -29.56 -5.52
N ALA A 537 16.16 -28.69 -6.46
CA ALA A 537 15.20 -27.85 -7.15
C ALA A 537 14.13 -28.65 -7.90
N GLY A 538 14.51 -29.77 -8.53
CA GLY A 538 13.57 -30.67 -9.19
C GLY A 538 12.54 -31.25 -8.23
N GLU A 539 12.95 -31.68 -7.03
CA GLU A 539 12.04 -32.21 -6.01
C GLU A 539 11.19 -31.11 -5.36
N GLU A 540 11.77 -29.95 -5.07
CA GLU A 540 11.03 -28.81 -4.50
C GLU A 540 9.96 -28.28 -5.47
N CYS A 541 10.26 -28.17 -6.76
CA CYS A 541 9.28 -27.73 -7.76
C CYS A 541 8.09 -28.69 -7.93
N LYS A 542 8.15 -29.92 -7.36
CA LYS A 542 6.98 -30.81 -7.28
C LYS A 542 5.98 -30.38 -6.21
N ILE A 543 6.42 -29.63 -5.20
CA ILE A 543 5.62 -29.27 -4.02
C ILE A 543 5.44 -27.76 -3.84
N LEU A 544 6.35 -26.93 -4.37
CA LEU A 544 6.27 -25.48 -4.27
C LEU A 544 5.01 -24.97 -4.96
N ALA A 545 4.20 -24.23 -4.22
CA ALA A 545 2.98 -23.66 -4.74
C ALA A 545 3.26 -22.67 -5.89
N CYS A 546 2.46 -22.76 -6.94
CA CYS A 546 2.50 -21.83 -8.06
C CYS A 546 1.76 -20.55 -7.69
N ILE A 547 2.48 -19.44 -7.70
CA ILE A 547 1.94 -18.12 -7.40
C ILE A 547 1.60 -17.44 -8.72
N ASP A 548 0.42 -17.77 -9.22
CA ASP A 548 -0.14 -17.31 -10.49
C ASP A 548 -1.66 -17.05 -10.37
N ALA A 549 -2.36 -17.01 -11.50
CA ALA A 549 -3.80 -16.77 -11.49
C ALA A 549 -4.61 -17.83 -10.70
N THR A 550 -4.10 -19.06 -10.57
CA THR A 550 -4.80 -20.16 -9.88
C THR A 550 -4.95 -19.92 -8.38
N ILE A 551 -4.02 -19.18 -7.76
CA ILE A 551 -4.06 -18.79 -6.34
C ILE A 551 -4.71 -17.41 -6.11
N GLY A 552 -5.20 -16.77 -7.18
CA GLY A 552 -5.82 -15.44 -7.11
C GLY A 552 -4.91 -14.28 -7.50
N SER A 553 -3.73 -14.53 -8.08
CA SER A 553 -2.81 -13.47 -8.52
C SER A 553 -3.21 -12.86 -9.86
N PHE A 554 -4.40 -12.24 -9.92
CA PHE A 554 -4.91 -11.48 -11.06
C PHE A 554 -5.94 -10.45 -10.57
N THR A 555 -6.20 -9.42 -11.37
CA THR A 555 -7.27 -8.43 -11.10
C THR A 555 -8.60 -8.97 -11.60
N ASP A 556 -9.64 -8.92 -10.77
CA ASP A 556 -10.97 -9.47 -11.07
C ASP A 556 -12.12 -8.45 -10.91
N GLY A 557 -11.77 -7.18 -10.69
CA GLY A 557 -12.73 -6.08 -10.62
C GLY A 557 -13.53 -6.10 -9.32
N ARG A 558 -13.00 -6.66 -8.23
CA ARG A 558 -13.63 -6.55 -6.91
C ARG A 558 -13.64 -5.13 -6.38
N VAL A 559 -12.69 -4.28 -6.80
CA VAL A 559 -12.76 -2.84 -6.59
C VAL A 559 -12.78 -2.18 -7.97
N GLU A 560 -13.97 -1.81 -8.42
CA GLU A 560 -14.19 -1.11 -9.67
C GLU A 560 -14.20 0.41 -9.41
N LEU A 561 -13.52 1.16 -10.27
CA LEU A 561 -13.43 2.62 -10.17
C LEU A 561 -14.21 3.28 -11.30
N ILE A 562 -15.10 4.20 -10.95
CA ILE A 562 -15.88 5.00 -11.91
C ILE A 562 -15.32 6.42 -11.95
N GLY A 563 -15.18 6.96 -13.16
CA GLY A 563 -14.71 8.34 -13.38
C GLY A 563 -13.19 8.50 -13.35
N ARG A 564 -12.44 7.46 -13.72
CA ARG A 564 -10.99 7.50 -13.90
C ARG A 564 -10.59 7.94 -15.31
#